data_AF-A0A5N7AMM9-F1
#
_entry.id   AF-A0A5N7AMM9-F1
#
_cell.length_a   1.000
_cell.length_b   1.000
_cell.length_c   1.000
_cell.angle_alpha   90.00
_cell.angle_beta   90.00
_cell.angle_gamma   90.00
#
_symmetry.space_group_name_H-M   'P 1'
#
loop_
_entity.id
_entity.type
_entity.pdbx_description
1 polymer ?
#
loop_
_entity_poly.entity_id
_entity_poly.type
_entity_poly.pdbx_seq_one_letter_code
_entity_poly.pdbx_strand_id
1 'polypeptide(L)'
;MTGGETYIRKGDGSAVKVEGPSLGHCVILQGGQVEHLAARAFGTAERITTITSYRAAIPGVYDDSYISNVRPYSDLPELYAEWTNYRLEKLKWEIEHMQAAIIQHADPDPESFPLDAVYHFADRQISYLKRTVRQMVDQALCVDVRQHFEVREINSVGDRWRHIRAHRRFKDLLPGVMVQTSMWRPVLPYLSDWEETKCMIRSGHASLVYSQQRTFSWDRNRSEEYQFGDELLRQGLKEVLLAWLHRFDLINLALDS
;
A
#
# COMPACT_ATOMS: atom_id res chain seq x y z
N MET A 1 -29.53 16.69 -3.14
CA MET A 1 -28.64 15.57 -3.53
C MET A 1 -29.34 14.27 -3.21
N THR A 2 -29.44 13.35 -4.17
CA THR A 2 -29.85 11.95 -3.97
C THR A 2 -28.61 11.09 -4.14
N GLY A 3 -28.36 10.13 -3.25
CA GLY A 3 -27.06 9.45 -3.22
C GLY A 3 -26.02 10.21 -2.40
N GLY A 4 -24.74 9.89 -2.57
CA GLY A 4 -23.65 10.55 -1.84
C GLY A 4 -23.44 10.02 -0.42
N GLU A 5 -24.18 9.02 0.01
CA GLU A 5 -24.06 8.45 1.36
C GLU A 5 -22.88 7.49 1.45
N THR A 6 -22.35 7.34 2.66
CA THR A 6 -21.33 6.35 2.96
C THR A 6 -22.01 5.05 3.37
N TYR A 7 -21.67 3.96 2.70
CA TYR A 7 -22.08 2.62 3.08
C TYR A 7 -20.91 1.92 3.77
N ILE A 8 -21.18 1.20 4.86
CA ILE A 8 -20.20 0.43 5.61
C ILE A 8 -20.59 -1.05 5.54
N ARG A 9 -19.64 -1.93 5.21
CA ARG A 9 -19.87 -3.38 5.26
C ARG A 9 -19.74 -3.89 6.70
N LYS A 10 -20.78 -4.53 7.23
CA LYS A 10 -20.78 -5.18 8.55
C LYS A 10 -20.06 -6.53 8.52
N GLY A 11 -19.79 -7.07 9.71
CA GLY A 11 -19.17 -8.39 9.86
C GLY A 11 -20.01 -9.56 9.32
N ASP A 12 -21.32 -9.39 9.22
CA ASP A 12 -22.25 -10.35 8.58
C ASP A 12 -22.26 -10.23 7.04
N GLY A 13 -21.44 -9.34 6.46
CA GLY A 13 -21.35 -9.09 5.02
C GLY A 13 -22.40 -8.13 4.46
N SER A 14 -23.44 -7.77 5.23
CA SER A 14 -24.45 -6.81 4.78
C SER A 14 -23.98 -5.37 4.93
N ALA A 15 -24.50 -4.47 4.09
CA ALA A 15 -24.14 -3.05 4.11
C ALA A 15 -25.10 -2.25 5.00
N VAL A 16 -24.56 -1.33 5.78
CA VAL A 16 -25.32 -0.32 6.53
C VAL A 16 -25.05 1.05 5.94
N LYS A 17 -26.12 1.82 5.74
CA LYS A 17 -26.04 3.21 5.30
C LYS A 17 -25.71 4.09 6.49
N VAL A 18 -24.68 4.91 6.38
CA VAL A 18 -24.38 5.98 7.35
C VAL A 18 -25.29 7.16 7.05
N GLU A 19 -26.01 7.63 8.06
CA GLU A 19 -26.89 8.80 7.91
C GLU A 19 -26.08 10.07 7.66
N GLY A 20 -26.62 10.95 6.82
CA GLY A 20 -26.22 12.36 6.72
C GLY A 20 -24.85 12.64 6.11
N PRO A 21 -24.74 12.75 4.78
CA PRO A 21 -23.75 13.61 4.14
C PRO A 21 -24.21 15.09 4.09
N SER A 22 -25.16 15.49 4.93
CA SER A 22 -25.66 16.87 5.02
C SER A 22 -24.72 17.76 5.83
N LEU A 23 -24.84 19.07 5.62
CA LEU A 23 -24.08 20.07 6.39
C LEU A 23 -24.24 19.83 7.91
N GLY A 24 -23.15 19.95 8.65
CA GLY A 24 -23.13 19.75 10.11
C GLY A 24 -23.01 18.30 10.58
N HIS A 25 -22.85 17.33 9.67
CA HIS A 25 -22.66 15.93 10.03
C HIS A 25 -21.17 15.55 10.08
N CYS A 26 -20.83 14.66 11.00
CA CYS A 26 -19.49 14.08 11.13
C CYS A 26 -19.61 12.56 11.28
N VAL A 27 -18.73 11.83 10.60
CA VAL A 27 -18.63 10.37 10.69
C VAL A 27 -17.23 10.02 11.14
N ILE A 28 -17.13 9.26 12.23
CA ILE A 28 -15.88 8.71 12.73
C ILE A 28 -15.86 7.23 12.39
N LEU A 29 -14.80 6.79 11.70
CA LEU A 29 -14.60 5.39 11.29
C LEU A 29 -13.16 4.95 11.53
N GLN A 30 -12.97 3.66 11.77
CA GLN A 30 -11.63 3.08 11.82
C GLN A 30 -11.09 2.92 10.40
N GLY A 31 -10.29 3.92 9.97
CA GLY A 31 -9.65 3.95 8.67
C GLY A 31 -8.82 2.68 8.42
N GLY A 32 -8.88 2.16 7.20
CA GLY A 32 -8.19 0.92 6.83
C GLY A 32 -8.77 -0.38 7.44
N GLN A 33 -9.58 -0.30 8.50
CA GLN A 33 -10.20 -1.46 9.15
C GLN A 33 -11.59 -1.75 8.60
N VAL A 34 -12.33 -0.69 8.24
CA VAL A 34 -13.72 -0.77 7.82
C VAL A 34 -13.82 -0.60 6.32
N GLU A 35 -14.37 -1.61 5.64
CA GLU A 35 -14.75 -1.48 4.24
C GLU A 35 -15.95 -0.54 4.11
N HIS A 36 -15.76 0.51 3.32
CA HIS A 36 -16.77 1.52 3.09
C HIS A 36 -16.77 1.98 1.63
N LEU A 37 -17.91 2.51 1.21
CA LEU A 37 -18.15 3.02 -0.13
C LEU A 37 -18.84 4.38 -0.03
N ALA A 38 -18.25 5.42 -0.62
CA ALA A 38 -18.97 6.66 -0.87
C ALA A 38 -19.79 6.50 -2.15
N ALA A 39 -21.12 6.43 -2.02
CA ALA A 39 -21.99 6.29 -3.18
C ALA A 39 -21.97 7.53 -4.07
N ARG A 40 -22.22 7.34 -5.36
CA ARG A 40 -22.31 8.44 -6.32
C ARG A 40 -23.46 9.38 -5.92
N ALA A 41 -23.21 10.68 -6.00
CA ALA A 41 -24.20 11.72 -5.77
C ALA A 41 -24.88 12.12 -7.11
N PHE A 42 -26.19 12.36 -7.06
CA PHE A 42 -27.01 12.80 -8.19
C PHE A 42 -27.79 14.07 -7.82
N GLY A 43 -28.10 14.88 -8.84
CA GLY A 43 -28.85 16.13 -8.67
C GLY A 43 -28.12 17.19 -7.85
N THR A 44 -26.78 17.17 -7.86
CA THR A 44 -25.91 18.20 -7.28
C THR A 44 -24.75 18.44 -8.25
N ALA A 45 -24.23 19.66 -8.28
CA ALA A 45 -23.01 19.98 -9.02
C ALA A 45 -21.79 19.34 -8.35
N GLU A 46 -21.71 19.44 -7.02
CA GLU A 46 -20.56 18.99 -6.24
C GLU A 46 -21.01 18.34 -4.92
N ARG A 47 -20.12 17.52 -4.36
CA ARG A 47 -20.20 16.98 -3.00
C ARG A 47 -18.84 17.16 -2.35
N ILE A 48 -18.75 18.11 -1.42
CA ILE A 48 -17.51 18.44 -0.72
C ILE A 48 -17.51 17.73 0.63
N THR A 49 -16.43 17.02 0.94
CA THR A 49 -16.20 16.37 2.24
C THR A 49 -14.75 16.58 2.66
N THR A 50 -14.52 16.89 3.92
CA THR A 50 -13.18 16.97 4.51
C THR A 50 -12.92 15.73 5.34
N ILE A 51 -11.74 15.13 5.18
CA ILE A 51 -11.31 13.94 5.93
C ILE A 51 -10.11 14.33 6.77
N THR A 52 -10.18 14.05 8.07
CA THR A 52 -9.04 14.20 8.98
C THR A 52 -8.74 12.85 9.60
N SER A 53 -7.57 12.31 9.29
CA SER A 53 -7.09 11.05 9.84
C SER A 53 -6.35 11.30 11.14
N TYR A 54 -6.62 10.47 12.15
CA TYR A 54 -5.93 10.49 13.43
C TYR A 54 -5.12 9.21 13.61
N ARG A 55 -3.96 9.33 14.26
CA ARG A 55 -3.17 8.19 14.73
C ARG A 55 -3.14 8.16 16.25
N ALA A 56 -2.95 6.97 16.82
CA ALA A 56 -2.71 6.84 18.24
C ALA A 56 -1.43 7.59 18.65
N ALA A 57 -1.50 8.35 19.75
CA ALA A 57 -0.36 9.02 20.36
C ALA A 57 0.37 8.09 21.34
N ILE A 58 0.65 6.85 20.92
CA ILE A 58 1.26 5.81 21.75
C ILE A 58 2.64 5.44 21.18
N PRO A 59 3.72 5.45 22.00
CA PRO A 59 5.06 5.09 21.57
C PRO A 59 5.10 3.65 21.08
N GLY A 60 5.87 3.41 20.01
CA GLY A 60 5.94 2.09 19.42
C GLY A 60 4.62 1.63 18.80
N VAL A 61 3.65 2.51 18.54
CA VAL A 61 2.46 2.18 17.73
C VAL A 61 2.48 3.04 16.48
N TYR A 62 2.47 2.36 15.32
CA TYR A 62 2.42 3.00 14.00
C TYR A 62 1.05 2.75 13.36
N ASP A 63 0.61 3.74 12.61
CA ASP A 63 -0.59 3.62 11.77
C ASP A 63 -0.34 2.71 10.56
N ASP A 64 -1.43 2.27 9.95
CA ASP A 64 -1.44 1.51 8.71
C ASP A 64 -1.81 2.36 7.48
N SER A 65 -1.54 3.67 7.49
CA SER A 65 -1.85 4.57 6.35
C SER A 65 -1.03 4.27 5.10
N TYR A 66 -1.64 4.49 3.94
CA TYR A 66 -1.01 4.35 2.63
C TYR A 66 -1.65 5.36 1.66
N ILE A 67 -0.88 5.79 0.66
CA ILE A 67 -1.29 6.83 -0.29
C ILE A 67 -1.63 6.28 -1.68
N SER A 68 -1.56 4.96 -1.88
CA SER A 68 -1.88 4.29 -3.16
C SER A 68 -3.24 4.64 -3.76
N ASN A 69 -4.20 5.05 -2.93
CA ASN A 69 -5.56 5.33 -3.36
C ASN A 69 -5.68 6.75 -3.91
N VAL A 70 -4.90 7.67 -3.33
CA VAL A 70 -4.94 9.11 -3.62
C VAL A 70 -3.92 9.51 -4.68
N ARG A 71 -2.82 8.76 -4.80
CA ARG A 71 -1.79 8.99 -5.83
C ARG A 71 -2.36 9.22 -7.22
N PRO A 72 -3.38 8.51 -7.76
CA PRO A 72 -3.82 8.72 -9.14
C PRO A 72 -4.43 10.09 -9.43
N TYR A 73 -4.92 10.82 -8.43
CA TYR A 73 -5.64 12.09 -8.61
C TYR A 73 -5.09 13.26 -7.78
N SER A 74 -4.03 13.05 -7.00
CA SER A 74 -3.30 14.11 -6.29
C SER A 74 -2.16 14.69 -7.11
N ASP A 75 -1.76 15.91 -6.75
CA ASP A 75 -0.46 16.46 -7.11
C ASP A 75 0.65 15.70 -6.34
N LEU A 76 1.55 15.04 -7.06
CA LEU A 76 2.51 14.12 -6.45
C LEU A 76 3.60 14.84 -5.63
N PRO A 77 4.20 15.96 -6.10
CA PRO A 77 5.13 16.74 -5.30
C PRO A 77 4.54 17.19 -3.96
N GLU A 78 3.33 17.76 -3.97
CA GLU A 78 2.64 18.18 -2.74
C GLU A 78 2.35 16.97 -1.83
N LEU A 79 1.70 15.93 -2.36
CA LEU A 79 1.36 14.71 -1.62
C LEU A 79 2.60 14.06 -0.98
N TYR A 80 3.71 13.98 -1.72
CA TYR A 80 4.94 13.36 -1.24
C TYR A 80 5.65 14.19 -0.19
N ALA A 81 5.59 15.53 -0.29
CA ALA A 81 6.11 16.41 0.75
C ALA A 81 5.32 16.24 2.06
N GLU A 82 3.99 16.27 2.00
CA GLU A 82 3.11 16.06 3.16
C GLU A 82 3.29 14.68 3.78
N TRP A 83 3.28 13.64 2.96
CA TRP A 83 3.50 12.25 3.39
C TRP A 83 4.84 12.10 4.08
N THR A 84 5.92 12.59 3.48
CA THR A 84 7.27 12.45 4.04
C THR A 84 7.37 13.18 5.37
N ASN A 85 6.91 14.43 5.45
CA ASN A 85 6.93 15.22 6.69
C ASN A 85 6.15 14.53 7.81
N TYR A 86 4.93 14.07 7.53
CA TYR A 86 4.11 13.32 8.50
C TYR A 86 4.87 12.10 9.04
N ARG A 87 5.49 11.31 8.16
CA ARG A 87 6.17 10.07 8.54
C ARG A 87 7.46 10.36 9.32
N LEU A 88 8.21 11.39 8.93
CA LEU A 88 9.45 11.81 9.62
C LEU A 88 9.16 12.40 11.00
N GLU A 89 8.08 13.16 11.19
CA GLU A 89 7.68 13.65 12.52
C GLU A 89 7.34 12.50 13.47
N LYS A 90 6.67 11.46 12.97
CA LYS A 90 6.45 10.24 13.77
C LYS A 90 7.78 9.55 14.11
N LEU A 91 8.70 9.43 13.15
CA LEU A 91 10.02 8.82 13.38
C LEU A 91 10.83 9.60 14.42
N LYS A 92 10.85 10.93 14.34
CA LYS A 92 11.51 11.81 15.31
C LYS A 92 11.00 11.54 16.73
N TRP A 93 9.69 11.51 16.91
CA TRP A 93 9.07 11.23 18.21
C TRP A 93 9.46 9.85 18.77
N GLU A 94 9.56 8.84 17.91
CA GLU A 94 9.96 7.49 18.29
C GLU A 94 11.45 7.41 18.67
N ILE A 95 12.31 8.15 17.96
CA ILE A 95 13.73 8.30 18.30
C ILE A 95 13.87 8.96 19.66
N GLU A 96 13.19 10.10 19.89
CA GLU A 96 13.21 10.80 21.18
C GLU A 96 12.75 9.89 22.32
N HIS A 97 11.70 9.10 22.10
CA HIS A 97 11.21 8.13 23.08
C HIS A 97 12.23 7.03 23.39
N MET A 98 12.85 6.43 22.37
CA MET A 98 13.88 5.39 22.55
C MET A 98 15.12 5.95 23.26
N GLN A 99 15.56 7.17 22.93
CA GLN A 99 16.66 7.84 23.62
C GLN A 99 16.36 8.04 25.11
N ALA A 100 15.16 8.51 25.44
CA ALA A 100 14.73 8.67 26.83
C ALA A 100 14.72 7.32 27.58
N ALA A 101 14.24 6.24 26.92
CA ALA A 101 14.24 4.90 27.50
C ALA A 101 15.67 4.37 27.77
N ILE A 102 16.61 4.58 26.86
CA ILE A 102 18.03 4.20 27.05
C ILE A 102 18.63 4.97 28.23
N ILE A 103 18.42 6.29 28.31
CA ILE A 103 18.96 7.12 29.39
C ILE A 103 18.39 6.70 30.74
N GLN A 104 17.10 6.37 30.81
CA GLN A 104 16.47 5.87 32.04
C GLN A 104 17.01 4.49 32.47
N HIS A 105 17.47 3.68 31.52
CA HIS A 105 18.09 2.38 31.77
C HIS A 105 19.62 2.43 31.95
N ALA A 106 20.22 3.62 32.00
CA ALA A 106 21.63 3.78 32.35
C ALA A 106 21.82 3.57 33.87
N ASP A 107 21.64 2.32 34.32
CA ASP A 107 22.03 1.84 35.65
C ASP A 107 23.55 1.60 35.70
N PRO A 108 24.21 1.51 36.88
CA PRO A 108 25.65 1.31 36.99
C PRO A 108 26.14 -0.08 36.56
N ASP A 109 25.24 -1.02 36.22
CA ASP A 109 25.59 -2.33 35.71
C ASP A 109 25.70 -2.30 34.17
N PRO A 110 26.91 -2.46 33.58
CA PRO A 110 27.11 -2.45 32.13
C PRO A 110 26.36 -3.56 31.38
N GLU A 111 25.96 -4.65 32.07
CA GLU A 111 25.19 -5.75 31.48
C GLU A 111 23.68 -5.44 31.38
N SER A 112 23.23 -4.27 31.84
CA SER A 112 21.81 -3.86 31.85
C SER A 112 21.33 -3.18 30.55
N PHE A 113 22.20 -3.01 29.54
CA PHE A 113 21.83 -2.32 28.29
C PHE A 113 20.70 -3.07 27.55
N PRO A 114 19.60 -2.39 27.16
CA PRO A 114 18.43 -3.03 26.57
C PRO A 114 18.63 -3.34 25.07
N LEU A 115 19.59 -4.22 24.77
CA LEU A 115 20.02 -4.54 23.42
C LEU A 115 18.87 -5.02 22.52
N ASP A 116 18.03 -5.92 23.02
CA ASP A 116 16.87 -6.45 22.28
C ASP A 116 15.85 -5.35 21.93
N ALA A 117 15.61 -4.41 22.85
CA ALA A 117 14.71 -3.28 22.58
C ALA A 117 15.27 -2.36 21.50
N VAL A 118 16.59 -2.12 21.49
CA VAL A 118 17.26 -1.32 20.46
C VAL A 118 17.21 -2.01 19.11
N TYR A 119 17.43 -3.33 19.05
CA TYR A 119 17.29 -4.10 17.82
C TYR A 119 15.87 -4.02 17.27
N HIS A 120 14.85 -4.27 18.09
CA HIS A 120 13.45 -4.16 17.67
C HIS A 120 13.07 -2.75 17.24
N PHE A 121 13.56 -1.72 17.93
CA PHE A 121 13.35 -0.34 17.53
C PHE A 121 13.93 -0.07 16.14
N ALA A 122 15.18 -0.46 15.90
CA ALA A 122 15.87 -0.25 14.63
C ALA A 122 15.18 -0.96 13.46
N ASP A 123 14.83 -2.24 13.63
CA ASP A 123 14.12 -3.03 12.61
C ASP A 123 12.77 -2.40 12.23
N ARG A 124 12.05 -1.89 13.23
CA ARG A 124 10.80 -1.16 13.00
C ARG A 124 10.99 0.15 12.26
N GLN A 125 12.05 0.92 12.56
CA GLN A 125 12.34 2.15 11.83
C GLN A 125 12.70 1.87 10.37
N ILE A 126 13.52 0.84 10.13
CA ILE A 126 13.89 0.40 8.77
C ILE A 126 12.63 0.01 8.00
N SER A 127 11.78 -0.85 8.58
CA SER A 127 10.53 -1.28 7.97
C SER A 127 9.58 -0.10 7.68
N TYR A 128 9.48 0.85 8.63
CA TYR A 128 8.62 2.02 8.52
C TYR A 128 9.08 2.99 7.42
N LEU A 129 10.38 3.25 7.33
CA LEU A 129 10.97 4.09 6.28
C LEU A 129 10.91 3.41 4.91
N LYS A 130 11.20 2.11 4.84
CA LYS A 130 11.06 1.32 3.61
C LYS A 130 9.63 1.41 3.07
N ARG A 131 8.62 1.17 3.92
CA ARG A 131 7.21 1.35 3.54
C ARG A 131 6.90 2.78 3.07
N THR A 132 7.48 3.78 3.73
CA THR A 132 7.26 5.20 3.41
C THR A 132 7.72 5.52 2.00
N VAL A 133 8.95 5.15 1.63
CA VAL A 133 9.49 5.43 0.28
C VAL A 133 8.85 4.54 -0.79
N ARG A 134 8.46 3.30 -0.47
CA ARG A 134 7.77 2.42 -1.43
C ARG A 134 6.44 2.97 -1.89
N GLN A 135 5.76 3.73 -1.03
CA GLN A 135 4.53 4.42 -1.38
C GLN A 135 4.73 5.62 -2.34
N MET A 136 5.97 6.10 -2.51
CA MET A 136 6.32 7.23 -3.37
C MET A 136 6.85 6.71 -4.71
N VAL A 137 5.93 6.47 -5.64
CA VAL A 137 6.25 6.00 -7.00
C VAL A 137 6.86 7.15 -7.81
N ASP A 138 7.83 6.81 -8.67
CA ASP A 138 8.47 7.76 -9.58
C ASP A 138 7.45 8.61 -10.36
N GLN A 139 7.65 9.93 -10.33
CA GLN A 139 6.69 10.87 -10.91
C GLN A 139 6.59 10.72 -12.43
N ALA A 140 7.70 10.49 -13.12
CA ALA A 140 7.70 10.31 -14.57
C ALA A 140 6.94 9.04 -14.97
N LEU A 141 7.13 7.95 -14.22
CA LEU A 141 6.35 6.72 -14.39
C LEU A 141 4.86 6.95 -14.16
N CYS A 142 4.48 7.67 -13.10
CA CYS A 142 3.07 7.99 -12.85
C CYS A 142 2.46 8.86 -13.96
N VAL A 143 3.19 9.84 -14.48
CA VAL A 143 2.74 10.69 -15.60
C VAL A 143 2.54 9.85 -16.86
N ASP A 144 3.50 8.98 -17.19
CA ASP A 144 3.41 8.06 -18.34
C ASP A 144 2.19 7.14 -18.24
N VAL A 145 1.94 6.55 -17.06
CA VAL A 145 0.75 5.71 -16.82
C VAL A 145 -0.53 6.51 -17.02
N ARG A 146 -0.61 7.75 -16.50
CA ARG A 146 -1.80 8.60 -16.65
C ARG A 146 -2.04 9.08 -18.09
N GLN A 147 -1.02 9.06 -18.96
CA GLN A 147 -1.18 9.36 -20.38
C GLN A 147 -1.85 8.21 -21.15
N HIS A 148 -1.69 6.97 -20.67
CA HIS A 148 -2.16 5.77 -21.36
C HIS A 148 -3.40 5.13 -20.71
N PHE A 149 -3.65 5.38 -19.43
CA PHE A 149 -4.70 4.70 -18.66
C PHE A 149 -5.53 5.68 -17.85
N GLU A 150 -6.85 5.46 -17.83
CA GLU A 150 -7.75 6.20 -16.95
C GLU A 150 -7.59 5.78 -15.48
N VAL A 151 -7.96 6.66 -14.55
CA VAL A 151 -7.94 6.39 -13.10
C VAL A 151 -8.73 5.13 -12.73
N ARG A 152 -9.82 4.84 -13.44
CA ARG A 152 -10.60 3.61 -13.24
C ARG A 152 -9.78 2.37 -13.59
N GLU A 153 -9.03 2.41 -14.68
CA GLU A 153 -8.17 1.30 -15.10
C GLU A 153 -7.04 1.07 -14.11
N ILE A 154 -6.37 2.14 -13.65
CA ILE A 154 -5.38 2.10 -12.57
C ILE A 154 -5.96 1.42 -11.34
N ASN A 155 -7.16 1.80 -10.92
CA ASN A 155 -7.79 1.23 -9.73
C ASN A 155 -8.20 -0.24 -9.90
N SER A 156 -8.55 -0.66 -11.11
CA SER A 156 -8.96 -2.02 -11.46
C SER A 156 -7.81 -2.95 -11.87
N VAL A 157 -6.55 -2.51 -11.82
CA VAL A 157 -5.41 -3.31 -12.30
C VAL A 157 -5.30 -4.67 -11.60
N GLY A 158 -5.73 -4.77 -10.33
CA GLY A 158 -5.76 -6.04 -9.61
C GLY A 158 -6.63 -7.10 -10.28
N ASP A 159 -7.75 -6.69 -10.87
CA ASP A 159 -8.63 -7.59 -11.62
C ASP A 159 -7.99 -7.99 -12.94
N ARG A 160 -7.37 -7.05 -13.67
CA ARG A 160 -6.64 -7.36 -14.91
C ARG A 160 -5.49 -8.34 -14.65
N TRP A 161 -4.71 -8.10 -13.60
CA TRP A 161 -3.63 -8.98 -13.19
C TRP A 161 -4.10 -10.41 -12.92
N ARG A 162 -5.26 -10.57 -12.27
CA ARG A 162 -5.84 -11.90 -12.03
C ARG A 162 -6.06 -12.69 -13.32
N HIS A 163 -6.55 -12.03 -14.38
CA HIS A 163 -6.76 -12.66 -15.69
C HIS A 163 -5.43 -12.97 -16.38
N ILE A 164 -4.50 -12.02 -16.41
CA ILE A 164 -3.17 -12.18 -17.02
C ILE A 164 -2.40 -13.32 -16.37
N ARG A 165 -2.38 -13.37 -15.03
CA ARG A 165 -1.71 -14.43 -14.26
C ARG A 165 -2.28 -15.82 -14.54
N ALA A 166 -3.59 -15.91 -14.79
CA ALA A 166 -4.26 -17.16 -15.12
C ALA A 166 -4.05 -17.59 -16.59
N HIS A 167 -3.65 -16.66 -17.46
CA HIS A 167 -3.51 -16.91 -18.89
C HIS A 167 -2.33 -17.85 -19.20
N ARG A 168 -2.55 -18.88 -20.04
CA ARG A 168 -1.53 -19.92 -20.31
C ARG A 168 -0.22 -19.36 -20.87
N ARG A 169 -0.32 -18.46 -21.86
CA ARG A 169 0.84 -17.81 -22.50
C ARG A 169 1.70 -16.98 -21.55
N PHE A 170 1.14 -16.53 -20.42
CA PHE A 170 1.87 -15.69 -19.48
C PHE A 170 3.07 -16.44 -18.89
N LYS A 171 2.91 -17.73 -18.57
CA LYS A 171 4.01 -18.56 -18.04
C LYS A 171 5.18 -18.69 -19.01
N ASP A 172 4.89 -18.78 -20.31
CA ASP A 172 5.91 -18.91 -21.35
C ASP A 172 6.67 -17.59 -21.58
N LEU A 173 5.98 -16.46 -21.45
CA LEU A 173 6.57 -15.12 -21.62
C LEU A 173 7.36 -14.65 -20.40
N LEU A 174 6.96 -15.09 -19.21
CA LEU A 174 7.47 -14.57 -17.93
C LEU A 174 9.01 -14.58 -17.82
N PRO A 175 9.74 -15.65 -18.16
CA PRO A 175 11.20 -15.65 -18.06
C PRO A 175 11.87 -14.52 -18.85
N GLY A 176 11.43 -14.31 -20.11
CA GLY A 176 11.95 -13.24 -20.97
C GLY A 176 11.59 -11.85 -20.44
N VAL A 177 10.35 -11.68 -19.98
CA VAL A 177 9.90 -10.43 -19.33
C VAL A 177 10.74 -10.11 -18.10
N MET A 178 11.03 -11.11 -17.25
CA MET A 178 11.79 -10.88 -16.01
C MET A 178 13.25 -10.51 -16.28
N VAL A 179 13.89 -11.05 -17.32
CA VAL A 179 15.24 -10.64 -17.76
C VAL A 179 15.25 -9.17 -18.18
N GLN A 180 14.21 -8.69 -18.86
CA GLN A 180 14.13 -7.28 -19.23
C GLN A 180 13.74 -6.39 -18.04
N THR A 181 12.92 -6.91 -17.13
CA THR A 181 12.49 -6.22 -15.91
C THR A 181 13.69 -5.93 -15.00
N SER A 182 14.66 -6.84 -14.88
CA SER A 182 15.87 -6.62 -14.09
C SER A 182 16.81 -5.54 -14.64
N MET A 183 16.60 -5.08 -15.88
CA MET A 183 17.32 -3.95 -16.48
C MET A 183 16.55 -2.63 -16.35
N TRP A 184 15.29 -2.68 -15.89
CA TRP A 184 14.43 -1.51 -15.80
C TRP A 184 14.59 -0.81 -14.45
N ARG A 185 15.45 0.22 -14.42
CA ARG A 185 15.85 0.94 -13.19
C ARG A 185 14.71 1.33 -12.23
N PRO A 186 13.58 1.90 -12.69
CA PRO A 186 12.49 2.32 -11.81
C PRO A 186 11.89 1.21 -10.95
N VAL A 187 12.02 -0.07 -11.36
CA VAL A 187 11.43 -1.20 -10.63
C VAL A 187 12.42 -2.06 -9.86
N LEU A 188 13.72 -1.81 -10.00
CA LEU A 188 14.78 -2.53 -9.29
C LEU A 188 14.52 -2.67 -7.79
N PRO A 189 14.14 -1.61 -7.06
CA PRO A 189 14.02 -1.77 -5.63
C PRO A 189 12.75 -2.55 -5.23
N TYR A 190 11.75 -2.68 -6.11
CA TYR A 190 10.61 -3.60 -5.92
C TYR A 190 10.97 -5.06 -6.25
N LEU A 191 11.92 -5.29 -7.17
CA LEU A 191 12.45 -6.64 -7.41
C LEU A 191 13.19 -7.17 -6.17
N SER A 192 13.98 -6.33 -5.50
CA SER A 192 14.62 -6.71 -4.23
C SER A 192 13.59 -7.10 -3.17
N ASP A 193 12.51 -6.33 -3.03
CA ASP A 193 11.43 -6.66 -2.10
C ASP A 193 10.71 -7.97 -2.47
N TRP A 194 10.54 -8.24 -3.77
CA TRP A 194 9.95 -9.48 -4.25
C TRP A 194 10.82 -10.70 -3.90
N GLU A 195 12.14 -10.62 -4.10
CA GLU A 195 13.05 -11.70 -3.72
C GLU A 195 13.06 -11.94 -2.20
N GLU A 196 13.09 -10.87 -1.40
CA GLU A 196 12.97 -10.95 0.05
C GLU A 196 11.66 -11.62 0.47
N THR A 197 10.55 -11.23 -0.15
CA THR A 197 9.22 -11.80 0.13
C THR A 197 9.17 -13.28 -0.25
N LYS A 198 9.71 -13.68 -1.41
CA LYS A 198 9.82 -15.09 -1.79
C LYS A 198 10.67 -15.89 -0.79
N CYS A 199 11.77 -15.31 -0.31
CA CYS A 199 12.61 -15.94 0.72
C CYS A 199 11.84 -16.16 2.04
N MET A 200 11.09 -15.15 2.50
CA MET A 200 10.23 -15.28 3.67
C MET A 200 9.17 -16.39 3.51
N ILE A 201 8.51 -16.43 2.35
CA ILE A 201 7.51 -17.45 2.04
C ILE A 201 8.12 -18.86 2.09
N ARG A 202 9.25 -19.06 1.39
CA ARG A 202 9.96 -20.36 1.35
C ARG A 202 10.43 -20.82 2.72
N SER A 203 10.78 -19.86 3.59
CA SER A 203 11.21 -20.11 4.96
C SER A 203 10.04 -20.36 5.93
N GLY A 204 8.79 -20.51 5.45
CA GLY A 204 7.62 -20.79 6.29
C GLY A 204 6.98 -19.56 6.94
N HIS A 205 7.41 -18.35 6.59
CA HIS A 205 6.93 -17.08 7.18
C HIS A 205 5.85 -16.42 6.30
N ALA A 206 5.13 -17.18 5.47
CA ALA A 206 4.09 -16.66 4.58
C ALA A 206 2.96 -15.93 5.32
N SER A 207 2.69 -16.27 6.58
CA SER A 207 1.69 -15.60 7.43
C SER A 207 2.07 -14.16 7.81
N LEU A 208 3.36 -13.83 7.76
CA LEU A 208 3.88 -12.48 8.04
C LEU A 208 3.86 -11.56 6.80
N VAL A 209 3.53 -12.11 5.63
CA VAL A 209 3.41 -11.35 4.38
C VAL A 209 2.06 -10.66 4.35
N TYR A 210 1.98 -9.51 5.02
CA TYR A 210 0.80 -8.66 5.00
C TYR A 210 0.76 -7.80 3.74
N SER A 211 -0.45 -7.57 3.24
CA SER A 211 -0.68 -6.61 2.18
C SER A 211 -0.90 -5.21 2.75
N GLN A 212 -0.37 -4.21 2.06
CA GLN A 212 -0.66 -2.81 2.36
C GLN A 212 -2.13 -2.46 2.04
N GLN A 213 -2.79 -3.28 1.21
CA GLN A 213 -4.22 -3.28 0.97
C GLN A 213 -4.81 -4.59 1.52
N ARG A 214 -5.62 -4.55 2.59
CA ARG A 214 -6.15 -5.75 3.28
C ARG A 214 -6.81 -6.80 2.37
N THR A 215 -7.26 -6.40 1.19
CA THR A 215 -7.96 -7.21 0.19
C THR A 215 -7.06 -8.04 -0.73
N PHE A 216 -5.73 -8.05 -0.55
CA PHE A 216 -4.88 -8.93 -1.36
C PHE A 216 -4.85 -10.35 -0.79
N SER A 217 -5.56 -11.28 -1.43
CA SER A 217 -5.49 -12.71 -1.18
C SER A 217 -4.58 -13.39 -2.20
N TRP A 218 -3.55 -14.09 -1.75
CA TRP A 218 -2.74 -15.00 -2.57
C TRP A 218 -2.67 -16.38 -1.91
N ASP A 219 -2.47 -17.44 -2.71
CA ASP A 219 -2.36 -18.80 -2.18
C ASP A 219 -1.03 -18.99 -1.43
N ARG A 220 -1.12 -18.96 -0.09
CA ARG A 220 0.02 -19.04 0.83
C ARG A 220 0.78 -20.37 0.76
N ASN A 221 0.21 -21.40 0.14
CA ASN A 221 0.79 -22.74 0.08
C ASN A 221 1.64 -22.97 -1.18
N ARG A 222 1.72 -22.00 -2.09
CA ARG A 222 2.42 -22.16 -3.37
C ARG A 222 3.42 -21.04 -3.63
N SER A 223 4.59 -21.13 -2.98
CA SER A 223 5.67 -20.13 -3.09
C SER A 223 6.16 -19.91 -4.52
N GLU A 224 6.13 -20.94 -5.37
CA GLU A 224 6.53 -20.87 -6.78
C GLU A 224 5.52 -20.08 -7.63
N GLU A 225 4.31 -19.86 -7.13
CA GLU A 225 3.28 -19.11 -7.80
C GLU A 225 3.24 -17.63 -7.40
N TYR A 226 4.07 -17.19 -6.44
CA TYR A 226 4.15 -15.78 -6.03
C TYR A 226 4.99 -14.94 -7.00
N GLN A 227 4.30 -14.26 -7.91
CA GLN A 227 4.91 -13.57 -9.05
C GLN A 227 5.18 -12.09 -8.75
N PHE A 228 5.97 -11.45 -9.60
CA PHE A 228 6.32 -10.04 -9.41
C PHE A 228 5.07 -9.12 -9.37
N GLY A 229 4.07 -9.37 -10.22
CA GLY A 229 2.82 -8.62 -10.19
C GLY A 229 2.04 -8.76 -8.89
N ASP A 230 2.13 -9.93 -8.23
CA ASP A 230 1.53 -10.15 -6.90
C ASP A 230 2.20 -9.25 -5.85
N GLU A 231 3.51 -9.12 -5.91
CA GLU A 231 4.27 -8.23 -5.01
C GLU A 231 3.90 -6.76 -5.21
N LEU A 232 3.79 -6.31 -6.46
CA LEU A 232 3.36 -4.95 -6.76
C LEU A 232 1.95 -4.67 -6.21
N LEU A 233 1.00 -5.60 -6.37
CA LEU A 233 -0.33 -5.46 -5.79
C LEU A 233 -0.32 -5.46 -4.26
N ARG A 234 0.45 -6.37 -3.64
CA ARG A 234 0.60 -6.45 -2.19
C ARG A 234 1.11 -5.13 -1.61
N GLN A 235 2.02 -4.46 -2.30
CA GLN A 235 2.54 -3.15 -1.91
C GLN A 235 1.64 -1.97 -2.33
N GLY A 236 0.52 -2.22 -3.03
CA GLY A 236 -0.37 -1.18 -3.54
C GLY A 236 0.27 -0.32 -4.63
N LEU A 237 1.16 -0.88 -5.45
CA LEU A 237 1.90 -0.21 -6.52
C LEU A 237 1.18 -0.37 -7.87
N LYS A 238 -0.07 0.12 -7.93
CA LYS A 238 -0.96 -0.08 -9.09
C LYS A 238 -0.39 0.52 -10.37
N GLU A 239 0.23 1.69 -10.27
CA GLU A 239 0.85 2.42 -11.38
C GLU A 239 2.08 1.66 -11.90
N VAL A 240 2.92 1.15 -11.00
CA VAL A 240 4.09 0.34 -11.36
C VAL A 240 3.66 -0.94 -12.05
N LEU A 241 2.60 -1.60 -11.56
CA LEU A 241 2.06 -2.79 -12.19
C LEU A 241 1.52 -2.50 -13.59
N LEU A 242 0.74 -1.44 -13.78
CA LEU A 242 0.27 -1.07 -15.11
C LEU A 242 1.42 -0.73 -16.05
N ALA A 243 2.40 0.05 -15.60
CA ALA A 243 3.57 0.39 -16.38
C ALA A 243 4.35 -0.87 -16.80
N TRP A 244 4.52 -1.83 -15.87
CA TRP A 244 5.15 -3.11 -16.14
C TRP A 244 4.37 -3.94 -17.18
N LEU A 245 3.05 -4.07 -17.00
CA LEU A 245 2.20 -4.81 -17.92
C LEU A 245 2.16 -4.16 -19.32
N HIS A 246 2.09 -2.83 -19.39
CA HIS A 246 2.07 -2.08 -20.64
C HIS A 246 3.39 -2.21 -21.39
N ARG A 247 4.52 -2.00 -20.69
CA ARG A 247 5.87 -2.05 -21.27
C ARG A 247 6.19 -3.37 -21.96
N PHE A 248 5.68 -4.48 -21.42
CA PHE A 248 5.95 -5.83 -21.92
C PHE A 248 4.78 -6.44 -22.68
N ASP A 249 3.82 -5.61 -23.12
CA ASP A 249 2.66 -6.02 -23.92
C ASP A 249 1.80 -7.13 -23.28
N LEU A 250 1.76 -7.16 -21.94
CA LEU A 250 1.03 -8.16 -21.17
C LEU A 250 -0.45 -7.80 -20.99
N ILE A 251 -0.80 -6.53 -21.20
CA ILE A 251 -2.18 -6.04 -21.05
C ILE A 251 -3.12 -6.74 -22.03
N ASN A 252 -2.65 -7.04 -23.25
CA ASN A 252 -3.46 -7.68 -24.28
C ASN A 252 -3.86 -9.12 -23.93
N LEU A 253 -3.10 -9.80 -23.08
CA LEU A 253 -3.47 -11.16 -22.60
C LEU A 253 -4.78 -11.16 -21.79
N ALA A 254 -5.14 -10.03 -21.15
CA ALA A 254 -6.41 -9.91 -20.44
C ALA A 254 -7.62 -9.78 -21.38
N LEU A 255 -7.40 -9.33 -22.62
CA LEU A 255 -8.46 -9.12 -23.62
C LEU A 255 -8.76 -10.41 -24.40
N ASP A 256 -7.79 -11.33 -24.46
CA ASP A 256 -7.89 -12.64 -25.11
C ASP A 256 -8.56 -13.71 -24.20
N SER A 257 -9.00 -13.34 -22.98
CA SER A 257 -9.50 -14.23 -21.92
C SER A 257 -11.02 -14.41 -21.90
#